data_AF-A0A530AU21-F1
#
_entry.id   AF-A0A530AU21-F1
#
_cell.length_a   1.000
_cell.length_b   1.000
_cell.length_c   1.000
_cell.angle_alpha   90.00
_cell.angle_beta   90.00
_cell.angle_gamma   90.00
#
_symmetry.space_group_name_H-M   'P 1'
#
loop_
_entity.id
_entity.type
_entity.pdbx_description
1 polymer ?
#
loop_
_entity_poly.entity_id
_entity_poly.type
_entity_poly.pdbx_seq_one_letter_code
_entity_poly.pdbx_strand_id
1 'polypeptide(L)'
;MAALNRIGGIALCHSEAHMNVDEFGAMGFYTGGARMAPVPGPLGRINPEALDRAIKRYSQDLAPAGQPMAVTITQATEVGTVYSVDDVKAIAEVSRRHKLPLHMDGARFANAIAATGVSPAEMTWKSGVDLISFGATKNGCWMADAVVILNPDVAKDLRLQRQRAGQTFSKARFISAQFEAYLTDDLWLRMAGHANQMAAHLAETIEDAPAGRLAWLPQANEVFAILDRATAERLRAAGAKFHEWGVPSGFEGHLGDNEAIYRF
;
A
#
# COMPACT_ATOMS: atom_id res chain seq x y z
N MET A 1 -13.06 0.90 1.20
CA MET A 1 -13.41 2.29 0.83
C MET A 1 -14.89 2.53 0.54
N ALA A 2 -15.57 1.75 -0.31
CA ALA A 2 -17.01 1.94 -0.59
C ALA A 2 -17.91 1.99 0.67
N ALA A 3 -17.53 1.25 1.72
CA ALA A 3 -18.23 1.25 3.01
C ALA A 3 -18.06 2.55 3.82
N LEU A 4 -17.18 3.45 3.38
CA LEU A 4 -16.88 4.74 4.00
C LEU A 4 -17.42 5.91 3.15
N ASN A 5 -18.12 5.60 2.06
CA ASN A 5 -18.46 6.60 1.04
C ASN A 5 -19.44 7.66 1.55
N ARG A 6 -19.35 8.84 0.93
CA ARG A 6 -20.27 9.97 1.12
C ARG A 6 -20.71 10.48 -0.25
N ILE A 7 -21.78 11.27 -0.30
CA ILE A 7 -22.24 11.90 -1.54
C ILE A 7 -21.13 12.81 -2.09
N GLY A 8 -20.67 12.56 -3.32
CA GLY A 8 -19.51 13.29 -3.88
C GLY A 8 -18.20 13.02 -3.11
N GLY A 9 -18.03 11.79 -2.61
CA GLY A 9 -16.88 11.39 -1.80
C GLY A 9 -15.53 11.60 -2.49
N ILE A 10 -14.55 12.03 -1.71
CA ILE A 10 -13.15 12.18 -2.11
C ILE A 10 -12.29 11.37 -1.15
N ALA A 11 -11.64 10.33 -1.67
CA ALA A 11 -10.68 9.52 -0.93
C ALA A 11 -9.27 10.09 -1.10
N LEU A 12 -8.53 10.21 0.00
CA LEU A 12 -7.19 10.80 0.02
C LEU A 12 -6.18 9.68 0.12
N CYS A 13 -5.19 9.67 -0.77
CA CYS A 13 -4.22 8.58 -0.89
C CYS A 13 -2.87 9.13 -1.35
N HIS A 14 -1.81 8.33 -1.26
CA HIS A 14 -0.55 8.68 -1.89
C HIS A 14 -0.72 8.78 -3.42
N SER A 15 0.07 9.63 -4.08
CA SER A 15 -0.01 9.80 -5.55
C SER A 15 0.23 8.52 -6.35
N GLU A 16 1.00 7.60 -5.77
CA GLU A 16 1.34 6.29 -6.35
C GLU A 16 0.55 5.15 -5.72
N ALA A 17 -0.46 5.46 -4.91
CA ALA A 17 -1.24 4.42 -4.25
C ALA A 17 -1.85 3.47 -5.29
N HIS A 18 -1.80 2.15 -5.06
CA HIS A 18 -2.35 1.14 -5.97
C HIS A 18 -3.79 1.48 -6.41
N MET A 19 -4.59 1.90 -5.45
CA MET A 19 -5.96 2.35 -5.66
C MET A 19 -6.11 3.52 -6.65
N ASN A 20 -5.07 4.35 -6.79
CA ASN A 20 -5.01 5.49 -7.70
C ASN A 20 -4.52 5.09 -9.10
N VAL A 21 -3.55 4.17 -9.18
CA VAL A 21 -2.80 3.89 -10.41
C VAL A 21 -3.17 2.56 -11.09
N ASP A 22 -3.50 1.51 -10.33
CA ASP A 22 -3.46 0.12 -10.78
C ASP A 22 -4.78 -0.66 -10.60
N GLU A 23 -5.90 0.03 -10.33
CA GLU A 23 -7.19 -0.63 -10.04
C GLU A 23 -8.25 -0.48 -11.14
N PHE A 24 -7.89 -0.01 -12.34
CA PHE A 24 -8.84 0.18 -13.45
C PHE A 24 -10.10 0.99 -13.04
N GLY A 25 -9.95 1.94 -12.11
CA GLY A 25 -11.07 2.75 -11.62
C GLY A 25 -12.05 2.01 -10.70
N ALA A 26 -11.67 0.88 -10.10
CA ALA A 26 -12.52 0.10 -9.20
C ALA A 26 -13.11 0.96 -8.07
N MET A 27 -12.33 1.91 -7.54
CA MET A 27 -12.83 2.87 -6.56
C MET A 27 -14.06 3.64 -7.03
N GLY A 28 -13.99 4.27 -8.21
CA GLY A 28 -15.12 5.00 -8.78
C GLY A 28 -16.31 4.07 -9.02
N PHE A 29 -16.07 2.84 -9.50
CA PHE A 29 -17.11 1.85 -9.73
C PHE A 29 -17.84 1.44 -8.44
N TYR A 30 -17.12 0.99 -7.41
CA TYR A 30 -17.73 0.47 -6.17
C TYR A 30 -18.35 1.56 -5.29
N THR A 31 -17.89 2.81 -5.41
CA THR A 31 -18.43 3.94 -4.66
C THR A 31 -19.58 4.65 -5.38
N GLY A 32 -19.84 4.33 -6.65
CA GLY A 32 -20.82 5.06 -7.45
C GLY A 32 -20.36 6.47 -7.83
N GLY A 33 -19.06 6.67 -8.03
CA GLY A 33 -18.48 7.91 -8.57
C GLY A 33 -17.64 8.74 -7.59
N ALA A 34 -17.20 8.18 -6.46
CA ALA A 34 -16.21 8.86 -5.62
C ALA A 34 -14.89 9.01 -6.40
N ARG A 35 -14.14 10.06 -6.07
CA ARG A 35 -12.87 10.38 -6.71
C ARG A 35 -11.72 10.27 -5.74
N MET A 36 -10.52 10.20 -6.29
CA MET A 36 -9.26 10.20 -5.55
C MET A 36 -8.67 11.60 -5.53
N ALA A 37 -8.09 12.00 -4.40
CA ALA A 37 -7.24 13.17 -4.27
C ALA A 37 -5.82 12.71 -3.89
N PRO A 38 -4.91 12.63 -4.87
CA PRO A 38 -3.49 12.35 -4.65
C PRO A 38 -2.86 13.34 -3.67
N VAL A 39 -2.14 12.82 -2.68
CA VAL A 39 -1.34 13.58 -1.73
C VAL A 39 0.11 13.10 -1.86
N PRO A 40 1.05 13.99 -2.22
CA PRO A 40 2.44 13.58 -2.41
C PRO A 40 3.15 13.33 -1.07
N GLY A 41 4.23 12.58 -1.14
CA GLY A 41 5.28 12.57 -0.14
C GLY A 41 6.39 11.59 -0.53
N PRO A 42 7.53 11.63 0.16
CA PRO A 42 8.70 10.88 -0.25
C PRO A 42 8.50 9.38 -0.07
N LEU A 43 9.02 8.60 -1.02
CA LEU A 43 9.11 7.15 -0.93
C LEU A 43 7.74 6.48 -0.66
N GLY A 44 6.70 6.85 -1.40
CA GLY A 44 5.38 6.23 -1.26
C GLY A 44 4.62 6.62 0.02
N ARG A 45 5.17 7.52 0.84
CA ARG A 45 4.61 7.89 2.13
C ARG A 45 3.97 9.27 2.08
N ILE A 46 2.71 9.37 2.48
CA ILE A 46 1.98 10.65 2.55
C ILE A 46 2.68 11.59 3.52
N ASN A 47 2.93 12.84 3.10
CA ASN A 47 3.36 13.89 4.01
C ASN A 47 2.15 14.39 4.84
N PRO A 48 2.20 14.38 6.19
CA PRO A 48 1.06 14.78 7.04
C PRO A 48 0.60 16.22 6.83
N GLU A 49 1.52 17.17 6.58
CA GLU A 49 1.16 18.56 6.32
C GLU A 49 0.47 18.72 4.96
N ALA A 50 0.92 18.00 3.94
CA ALA A 50 0.29 17.95 2.63
C ALA A 50 -1.11 17.34 2.71
N LEU A 51 -1.28 16.30 3.53
CA LEU A 51 -2.59 15.70 3.80
C LEU A 51 -3.56 16.70 4.44
N ASP A 52 -3.12 17.43 5.47
CA ASP A 52 -3.95 18.44 6.12
C ASP A 52 -4.39 19.55 5.15
N ARG A 53 -3.47 20.04 4.30
CA ARG A 53 -3.78 21.00 3.24
C ARG A 53 -4.77 20.44 2.21
N ALA A 54 -4.58 19.18 1.81
CA ALA A 54 -5.45 18.51 0.85
C ALA A 54 -6.88 18.34 1.40
N ILE A 55 -7.04 17.94 2.66
CA ILE A 55 -8.35 17.84 3.31
C ILE A 55 -9.05 19.21 3.34
N LYS A 56 -8.35 20.24 3.83
CA LYS A 56 -8.89 21.61 3.96
C LYS A 56 -9.37 22.20 2.64
N ARG A 57 -8.77 21.81 1.50
CA ARG A 57 -9.21 22.23 0.16
C ARG A 57 -10.65 21.81 -0.15
N TYR A 58 -11.10 20.67 0.38
CA TYR A 58 -12.41 20.09 0.10
C TYR A 58 -13.41 20.23 1.25
N SER A 59 -12.96 20.59 2.45
CA SER A 59 -13.81 20.78 3.64
C SER A 59 -14.56 22.13 3.69
N GLN A 60 -14.65 22.87 2.58
CA GLN A 60 -15.45 24.09 2.54
C GLN A 60 -16.92 23.72 2.32
N ASP A 61 -17.82 24.15 3.22
CA ASP A 61 -19.20 23.66 3.42
C ASP A 61 -20.12 23.62 2.17
N LEU A 62 -19.68 24.15 1.02
CA LEU A 62 -20.42 24.17 -0.24
C LEU A 62 -19.52 23.95 -1.47
N ALA A 63 -18.37 23.29 -1.30
CA ALA A 63 -17.44 23.09 -2.41
C ALA A 63 -18.09 22.25 -3.54
N PRO A 64 -18.21 22.78 -4.78
CA PRO A 64 -18.64 21.99 -5.94
C PRO A 64 -17.73 20.78 -6.21
N ALA A 65 -16.57 20.73 -5.57
CA ALA A 65 -15.59 19.69 -5.68
C ALA A 65 -15.98 18.37 -4.97
N GLY A 66 -16.93 18.36 -4.04
CA GLY A 66 -17.28 17.18 -3.23
C GLY A 66 -16.69 17.23 -1.82
N GLN A 67 -16.77 16.11 -1.09
CA GLN A 67 -16.42 16.05 0.35
C GLN A 67 -15.42 14.94 0.68
N PRO A 68 -14.41 15.20 1.53
CA PRO A 68 -13.53 14.14 2.04
C PRO A 68 -14.33 13.03 2.71
N MET A 69 -14.02 11.79 2.36
CA MET A 69 -14.71 10.61 2.91
C MET A 69 -13.81 9.70 3.74
N ALA A 70 -12.52 9.60 3.39
CA ALA A 70 -11.57 8.70 4.05
C ALA A 70 -10.14 9.02 3.60
N VAL A 71 -9.17 8.62 4.42
CA VAL A 71 -7.74 8.60 4.08
C VAL A 71 -7.31 7.14 3.92
N THR A 72 -6.45 6.83 2.96
CA THR A 72 -5.85 5.51 2.78
C THR A 72 -4.33 5.61 2.68
N ILE A 73 -3.64 4.75 3.42
CA ILE A 73 -2.18 4.52 3.33
C ILE A 73 -1.91 3.08 2.91
N THR A 74 -0.77 2.82 2.28
CA THR A 74 -0.36 1.46 1.86
C THR A 74 0.82 1.00 2.70
N GLN A 75 0.77 -0.22 3.25
CA GLN A 75 1.76 -0.75 4.17
C GLN A 75 2.09 -2.24 3.89
N ALA A 76 3.30 -2.59 3.44
CA ALA A 76 4.34 -1.71 2.90
C ALA A 76 3.85 -0.94 1.65
N THR A 77 4.49 0.18 1.31
CA THR A 77 4.13 1.03 0.16
C THR A 77 4.37 0.33 -1.17
N GLU A 78 3.88 0.92 -2.26
CA GLU A 78 4.06 0.45 -3.65
C GLU A 78 5.52 0.49 -4.11
N VAL A 79 6.37 1.23 -3.38
CA VAL A 79 7.81 1.35 -3.62
C VAL A 79 8.64 0.59 -2.57
N GLY A 80 8.04 -0.36 -1.86
CA GLY A 80 8.74 -1.26 -0.94
C GLY A 80 9.26 -0.61 0.35
N THR A 81 8.79 0.61 0.68
CA THR A 81 9.09 1.29 1.94
C THR A 81 8.02 1.03 2.99
N VAL A 82 8.33 1.32 4.25
CA VAL A 82 7.48 1.02 5.40
C VAL A 82 7.18 2.30 6.16
N TYR A 83 5.91 2.51 6.51
CA TYR A 83 5.55 3.49 7.53
C TYR A 83 5.96 2.97 8.90
N SER A 84 6.64 3.77 9.71
CA SER A 84 6.80 3.48 11.13
C SER A 84 5.48 3.64 11.88
N VAL A 85 5.41 3.12 13.10
CA VAL A 85 4.25 3.33 14.00
C VAL A 85 3.97 4.83 14.20
N ASP A 86 5.01 5.65 14.33
CA ASP A 86 4.85 7.08 14.53
C ASP A 86 4.40 7.80 13.25
N ASP A 87 4.86 7.35 12.07
CA ASP A 87 4.34 7.85 10.80
C ASP A 87 2.83 7.57 10.66
N VAL A 88 2.39 6.34 11.00
CA VAL A 88 0.96 5.98 10.98
C VAL A 88 0.15 6.84 11.95
N LYS A 89 0.65 7.05 13.17
CA LYS A 89 0.00 7.93 14.17
C LYS A 89 -0.12 9.37 13.67
N ALA A 90 0.92 9.90 13.02
CA ALA A 90 0.89 11.26 12.48
C ALA A 90 -0.22 11.42 11.43
N ILE A 91 -0.37 10.44 10.52
CA ILE A 91 -1.46 10.43 9.54
C ILE A 91 -2.83 10.24 10.21
N ALA A 92 -2.92 9.36 11.20
CA ALA A 92 -4.15 9.12 11.94
C ALA A 92 -4.60 10.37 12.72
N GLU A 93 -3.67 11.13 13.28
CA GLU A 93 -3.98 12.38 13.97
C GLU A 93 -4.61 13.40 13.01
N VAL A 94 -4.03 13.58 11.83
CA VAL A 94 -4.59 14.46 10.79
C VAL A 94 -6.00 13.98 10.41
N SER A 95 -6.17 12.69 10.12
CA SER A 95 -7.47 12.10 9.75
C SER A 95 -8.52 12.33 10.84
N ARG A 96 -8.16 12.11 12.10
CA ARG A 96 -9.05 12.28 13.27
C ARG A 96 -9.48 13.73 13.46
N ARG A 97 -8.57 14.70 13.32
CA ARG A 97 -8.93 16.14 13.42
C ARG A 97 -10.04 16.52 12.44
N HIS A 98 -10.04 15.89 11.26
CA HIS A 98 -11.03 16.11 10.20
C HIS A 98 -12.20 15.11 10.21
N LYS A 99 -12.28 14.24 11.23
CA LYS A 99 -13.34 13.21 11.38
C LYS A 99 -13.42 12.29 10.15
N LEU A 100 -12.26 11.91 9.62
CA LEU A 100 -12.14 10.98 8.51
C LEU A 100 -11.61 9.63 9.00
N PRO A 101 -12.20 8.51 8.58
CA PRO A 101 -11.65 7.20 8.86
C PRO A 101 -10.33 6.97 8.10
N LEU A 102 -9.42 6.24 8.73
CA LEU A 102 -8.14 5.82 8.15
C LEU A 102 -8.20 4.34 7.73
N HIS A 103 -8.04 4.10 6.44
CA HIS A 103 -7.84 2.79 5.86
C HIS A 103 -6.35 2.49 5.68
N MET A 104 -5.96 1.24 5.88
CA MET A 104 -4.65 0.71 5.49
C MET A 104 -4.83 -0.34 4.39
N ASP A 105 -4.25 -0.09 3.21
CA ASP A 105 -3.99 -1.13 2.24
C ASP A 105 -2.82 -1.98 2.74
N GLY A 106 -3.13 -3.21 3.15
CA GLY A 106 -2.18 -4.16 3.71
C GLY A 106 -1.80 -5.27 2.74
N ALA A 107 -1.78 -5.01 1.43
CA ALA A 107 -1.41 -6.01 0.42
C ALA A 107 -0.06 -6.71 0.72
N ARG A 108 0.86 -6.02 1.41
CA ARG A 108 2.15 -6.52 1.90
C ARG A 108 2.33 -6.27 3.40
N PHE A 109 1.25 -6.35 4.17
CA PHE A 109 1.28 -6.07 5.61
C PHE A 109 2.23 -6.98 6.36
N ALA A 110 2.26 -8.28 6.02
CA ALA A 110 3.16 -9.25 6.63
C ALA A 110 4.65 -8.86 6.46
N ASN A 111 5.03 -8.33 5.30
CA ASN A 111 6.39 -7.85 5.03
C ASN A 111 6.76 -6.66 5.93
N ALA A 112 5.85 -5.70 6.11
CA ALA A 112 6.07 -4.58 7.01
C ALA A 112 6.19 -5.03 8.48
N ILE A 113 5.37 -5.98 8.93
CA ILE A 113 5.44 -6.54 10.29
C ILE A 113 6.74 -7.31 10.51
N ALA A 114 7.13 -8.18 9.56
CA ALA A 114 8.38 -8.93 9.64
C ALA A 114 9.61 -8.00 9.61
N ALA A 115 9.57 -6.89 8.88
CA ALA A 115 10.65 -5.91 8.84
C ALA A 115 10.79 -5.08 10.12
N THR A 116 9.67 -4.69 10.74
CA THR A 116 9.65 -3.78 11.89
C THR A 116 9.67 -4.49 13.24
N GLY A 117 9.24 -5.75 13.29
CA GLY A 117 9.11 -6.52 14.53
C GLY A 117 8.02 -6.03 15.49
N VAL A 118 7.21 -5.03 15.10
CA VAL A 118 6.09 -4.55 15.94
C VAL A 118 4.88 -5.48 15.81
N SER A 119 4.00 -5.47 16.81
CA SER A 119 2.77 -6.26 16.73
C SER A 119 1.80 -5.70 15.68
N PRO A 120 0.92 -6.53 15.09
CA PRO A 120 -0.14 -6.07 14.20
C PRO A 120 -1.04 -5.02 14.84
N ALA A 121 -1.29 -5.12 16.14
CA ALA A 121 -2.08 -4.15 16.89
C ALA A 121 -1.42 -2.77 16.95
N GLU A 122 -0.11 -2.73 17.20
CA GLU A 122 0.67 -1.49 17.23
C GLU A 122 0.70 -0.81 15.86
N MET A 123 0.87 -1.56 14.78
CA MET A 123 0.88 -1.00 13.42
C MET A 123 -0.50 -0.53 12.94
N THR A 124 -1.59 -1.03 13.53
CA THR A 124 -2.96 -0.77 13.05
C THR A 124 -3.78 0.06 14.04
N TRP A 125 -4.67 -0.58 14.80
CA TRP A 125 -5.71 0.12 15.58
C TRP A 125 -5.14 0.92 16.76
N LYS A 126 -4.03 0.49 17.36
CA LYS A 126 -3.35 1.30 18.40
C LYS A 126 -2.72 2.57 17.81
N SER A 127 -2.48 2.60 16.51
CA SER A 127 -1.99 3.78 15.78
C SER A 127 -3.10 4.55 15.05
N GLY A 128 -4.36 4.15 15.23
CA GLY A 128 -5.52 4.88 14.71
C GLY A 128 -6.02 4.44 13.33
N VAL A 129 -5.65 3.25 12.86
CA VAL A 129 -6.24 2.64 11.65
C VAL A 129 -7.62 2.07 11.99
N ASP A 130 -8.64 2.43 11.21
CA ASP A 130 -10.04 2.01 11.42
C ASP A 130 -10.38 0.69 10.70
N LEU A 131 -9.72 0.43 9.55
CA LEU A 131 -9.87 -0.81 8.79
C LEU A 131 -8.62 -1.10 7.95
N ILE A 132 -8.36 -2.37 7.71
CA ILE A 132 -7.25 -2.82 6.89
C ILE A 132 -7.72 -3.82 5.83
N SER A 133 -7.20 -3.69 4.61
CA SER A 133 -7.22 -4.74 3.60
C SER A 133 -6.01 -5.65 3.81
N PHE A 134 -6.14 -6.67 4.64
CA PHE A 134 -5.07 -7.61 4.99
C PHE A 134 -4.82 -8.60 3.86
N GLY A 135 -3.74 -8.37 3.11
CA GLY A 135 -3.34 -9.20 2.00
C GLY A 135 -2.61 -10.47 2.45
N ALA A 136 -3.03 -11.62 1.94
CA ALA A 136 -2.29 -12.88 2.09
C ALA A 136 -1.94 -13.51 0.75
N THR A 137 -2.61 -13.13 -0.34
CA THR A 137 -2.32 -13.64 -1.70
C THR A 137 -0.86 -13.38 -2.10
N LYS A 138 -0.32 -12.19 -1.78
CA LYS A 138 1.08 -11.84 -2.10
C LYS A 138 2.11 -12.49 -1.17
N ASN A 139 1.68 -13.21 -0.14
CA ASN A 139 2.54 -13.85 0.84
C ASN A 139 2.19 -15.35 0.99
N GLY A 140 1.85 -16.03 -0.10
CA GLY A 140 1.76 -17.50 -0.13
C GLY A 140 0.35 -18.10 -0.17
N CYS A 141 -0.71 -17.33 0.12
CA CYS A 141 -2.06 -17.79 -0.19
C CYS A 141 -2.32 -17.74 -1.70
N TRP A 142 -3.19 -18.60 -2.21
CA TRP A 142 -3.53 -18.65 -3.62
C TRP A 142 -4.53 -17.56 -4.03
N MET A 143 -5.57 -17.36 -3.23
CA MET A 143 -6.61 -16.35 -3.46
C MET A 143 -7.33 -16.09 -2.15
N ALA A 144 -6.67 -15.37 -1.24
CA ALA A 144 -7.21 -15.08 0.08
C ALA A 144 -6.69 -13.73 0.56
N ASP A 145 -7.60 -12.78 0.70
CA ASP A 145 -7.38 -11.49 1.36
C ASP A 145 -8.57 -11.22 2.29
N ALA A 146 -8.35 -10.44 3.35
CA ALA A 146 -9.37 -10.16 4.36
C ALA A 146 -9.54 -8.66 4.56
N VAL A 147 -10.78 -8.19 4.66
CA VAL A 147 -11.06 -6.85 5.19
C VAL A 147 -11.31 -6.99 6.69
N VAL A 148 -10.44 -6.41 7.50
CA VAL A 148 -10.55 -6.42 8.96
C VAL A 148 -11.06 -5.05 9.41
N ILE A 149 -12.25 -5.02 10.01
CA ILE A 149 -12.81 -3.83 10.63
C ILE A 149 -12.24 -3.74 12.04
N LEU A 150 -11.45 -2.71 12.30
CA LEU A 150 -10.78 -2.50 13.59
C LEU A 150 -11.59 -1.53 14.47
N ASN A 151 -12.24 -0.56 13.85
CA ASN A 151 -13.22 0.31 14.48
C ASN A 151 -14.64 -0.14 14.08
N PRO A 152 -15.42 -0.75 14.98
CA PRO A 152 -16.75 -1.28 14.64
C PRO A 152 -17.78 -0.19 14.28
N ASP A 153 -17.49 1.09 14.58
CA ASP A 153 -18.39 2.20 14.23
C ASP A 153 -18.32 2.59 12.75
N VAL A 154 -17.28 2.15 12.02
CA VAL A 154 -17.13 2.39 10.59
C VAL A 154 -17.62 1.19 9.76
N ALA A 155 -17.96 1.45 8.49
CA ALA A 155 -18.21 0.39 7.49
C ALA A 155 -19.36 -0.61 7.83
N LYS A 156 -20.42 -0.14 8.52
CA LYS A 156 -21.56 -0.96 8.98
C LYS A 156 -22.20 -1.83 7.89
N ASP A 157 -22.25 -1.32 6.66
CA ASP A 157 -22.85 -2.01 5.52
C ASP A 157 -21.88 -2.89 4.71
N LEU A 158 -20.63 -3.06 5.16
CA LEU A 158 -19.59 -3.77 4.40
C LEU A 158 -20.04 -5.17 3.99
N ARG A 159 -20.73 -5.91 4.88
CA ARG A 159 -21.23 -7.26 4.55
C ARG A 159 -22.24 -7.24 3.40
N LEU A 160 -23.12 -6.25 3.36
CA LEU A 160 -24.12 -6.08 2.30
C LEU A 160 -23.46 -5.64 1.00
N GLN A 161 -22.50 -4.71 1.08
CA GLN A 161 -21.71 -4.27 -0.07
C GLN A 161 -20.89 -5.42 -0.67
N ARG A 162 -20.25 -6.25 0.16
CA ARG A 162 -19.52 -7.45 -0.29
C ARG A 162 -20.43 -8.41 -1.05
N GLN A 163 -21.64 -8.65 -0.53
CA GLN A 163 -22.64 -9.47 -1.21
C GLN A 163 -23.03 -8.89 -2.57
N ARG A 164 -23.36 -7.60 -2.62
CA ARG A 164 -23.76 -6.89 -3.84
C ARG A 164 -22.64 -6.83 -4.88
N ALA A 165 -21.39 -6.75 -4.43
CA ALA A 165 -20.20 -6.75 -5.27
C ALA A 165 -19.84 -8.13 -5.86
N GLY A 166 -20.59 -9.19 -5.55
CA GLY A 166 -20.26 -10.55 -5.98
C GLY A 166 -19.03 -11.15 -5.27
N GLN A 167 -18.58 -10.53 -4.17
CA GLN A 167 -17.39 -10.93 -3.40
C GLN A 167 -17.72 -11.85 -2.22
N THR A 168 -18.95 -12.39 -2.16
CA THR A 168 -19.33 -13.42 -1.19
C THR A 168 -19.28 -14.80 -1.83
N PHE A 169 -18.28 -15.59 -1.43
CA PHE A 169 -18.10 -16.95 -1.90
C PHE A 169 -19.01 -17.93 -1.17
N SER A 170 -19.79 -18.73 -1.90
CA SER A 170 -20.67 -19.75 -1.31
C SER A 170 -19.87 -20.82 -0.54
N LYS A 171 -18.71 -21.23 -1.07
CA LYS A 171 -17.80 -22.20 -0.42
C LYS A 171 -16.60 -21.48 0.24
N ALA A 172 -16.90 -20.54 1.15
CA ALA A 172 -15.89 -19.72 1.82
C ALA A 172 -14.80 -20.51 2.57
N ARG A 173 -15.03 -21.80 2.87
CA ARG A 173 -14.02 -22.69 3.45
C ARG A 173 -12.72 -22.79 2.65
N PHE A 174 -12.76 -22.63 1.33
CA PHE A 174 -11.55 -22.63 0.51
C PHE A 174 -10.70 -21.38 0.71
N ILE A 175 -11.30 -20.28 1.16
CA ILE A 175 -10.58 -19.06 1.54
C ILE A 175 -10.13 -19.18 3.00
N SER A 176 -11.01 -19.61 3.91
CA SER A 176 -10.67 -19.69 5.33
C SER A 176 -9.61 -20.74 5.64
N ALA A 177 -9.60 -21.89 4.95
CA ALA A 177 -8.55 -22.91 5.12
C ALA A 177 -7.14 -22.39 4.71
N GLN A 178 -7.07 -21.48 3.75
CA GLN A 178 -5.81 -20.80 3.41
C GLN A 178 -5.34 -19.93 4.59
N PHE A 179 -6.24 -19.13 5.18
CA PHE A 179 -5.91 -18.33 6.37
C PHE A 179 -5.56 -19.18 7.60
N GLU A 180 -6.23 -20.31 7.79
CA GLU A 180 -5.93 -21.25 8.88
C GLU A 180 -4.48 -21.72 8.81
N ALA A 181 -4.03 -22.22 7.65
CA ALA A 181 -2.64 -22.61 7.47
C ALA A 181 -1.68 -21.41 7.57
N TYR A 182 -2.03 -20.29 6.92
CA TYR A 182 -1.22 -19.08 6.87
C TYR A 182 -0.92 -18.47 8.24
N LEU A 183 -1.90 -18.50 9.15
CA LEU A 183 -1.80 -17.91 10.50
C LEU A 183 -1.36 -18.91 11.57
N THR A 184 -1.11 -20.18 11.22
CA THR A 184 -0.61 -21.20 12.14
C THR A 184 0.93 -21.16 12.18
N ASP A 185 1.52 -21.34 13.37
CA ASP A 185 2.97 -21.45 13.59
C ASP A 185 3.79 -20.35 12.90
N ASP A 186 3.27 -19.11 12.96
CA ASP A 186 3.85 -17.90 12.38
C ASP A 186 4.26 -18.04 10.90
N LEU A 187 3.60 -18.92 10.14
CA LEU A 187 3.95 -19.19 8.74
C LEU A 187 3.96 -17.91 7.90
N TRP A 188 2.96 -17.04 8.08
CA TRP A 188 2.89 -15.74 7.42
C TRP A 188 4.11 -14.84 7.68
N LEU A 189 4.62 -14.79 8.91
CA LEU A 189 5.81 -14.00 9.25
C LEU A 189 7.09 -14.65 8.72
N ARG A 190 7.19 -15.97 8.76
CA ARG A 190 8.36 -16.70 8.23
C ARG A 190 8.51 -16.49 6.73
N MET A 191 7.42 -16.57 5.96
CA MET A 191 7.44 -16.32 4.51
C MET A 191 7.75 -14.86 4.18
N ALA A 192 7.13 -13.92 4.89
CA ALA A 192 7.39 -12.50 4.70
C ALA A 192 8.85 -12.13 5.07
N GLY A 193 9.36 -12.68 6.17
CA GLY A 193 10.74 -12.51 6.60
C GLY A 193 11.74 -13.07 5.58
N HIS A 194 11.47 -14.25 5.02
CA HIS A 194 12.30 -14.79 3.94
C HIS A 194 12.29 -13.89 2.70
N ALA A 195 11.12 -13.41 2.26
CA ALA A 195 11.02 -12.51 1.11
C ALA A 195 11.79 -11.20 1.34
N ASN A 196 11.70 -10.62 2.54
CA ASN A 196 12.47 -9.42 2.91
C ASN A 196 13.99 -9.70 2.90
N GLN A 197 14.44 -10.85 3.42
CA GLN A 197 15.86 -11.23 3.41
C GLN A 197 16.39 -11.39 1.98
N MET A 198 15.61 -11.94 1.06
CA MET A 198 16.02 -12.07 -0.35
C MET A 198 16.09 -10.71 -1.05
N ALA A 199 15.19 -9.78 -0.75
CA ALA A 199 15.25 -8.42 -1.26
C ALA A 199 16.49 -7.67 -0.73
N ALA A 200 16.80 -7.81 0.57
CA ALA A 200 18.02 -7.26 1.15
C ALA A 200 19.28 -7.84 0.50
N HIS A 201 19.33 -9.16 0.32
CA HIS A 201 20.46 -9.83 -0.34
C HIS A 201 20.65 -9.38 -1.80
N LEU A 202 19.57 -9.21 -2.55
CA LEU A 202 19.63 -8.68 -3.92
C LEU A 202 20.13 -7.23 -3.92
N ALA A 203 19.66 -6.41 -2.99
CA ALA A 203 20.09 -5.02 -2.85
C ALA A 203 21.59 -4.91 -2.54
N GLU A 204 22.09 -5.69 -1.58
CA GLU A 204 23.53 -5.79 -1.27
C GLU A 204 24.33 -6.21 -2.51
N THR A 205 23.86 -7.24 -3.23
CA THR A 205 24.52 -7.72 -4.46
C THR A 205 24.59 -6.64 -5.54
N ILE A 206 23.56 -5.79 -5.63
CA ILE A 206 23.55 -4.66 -6.56
C ILE A 206 24.54 -3.60 -6.09
N GLU A 207 24.52 -3.18 -4.83
CA GLU A 207 25.44 -2.16 -4.31
C GLU A 207 26.93 -2.57 -4.39
N ASP A 208 27.23 -3.86 -4.23
CA ASP A 208 28.58 -4.41 -4.37
C ASP A 208 29.08 -4.44 -5.83
N ALA A 209 28.18 -4.30 -6.81
CA ALA A 209 28.56 -4.28 -8.22
C ALA A 209 29.20 -2.93 -8.59
N PRO A 210 30.27 -2.89 -9.41
CA PRO A 210 31.00 -1.63 -9.72
C PRO A 210 30.15 -0.48 -10.30
N ALA A 211 29.01 -0.79 -10.90
CA ALA A 211 28.07 0.19 -11.46
C ALA A 211 26.66 0.06 -10.86
N GLY A 212 26.50 -0.73 -9.79
CA GLY A 212 25.19 -0.97 -9.21
C GLY A 212 24.77 0.16 -8.29
N ARG A 213 23.52 0.58 -8.47
CA ARG A 213 22.94 1.72 -7.76
C ARG A 213 21.51 1.37 -7.39
N LEU A 214 21.15 1.56 -6.14
CA LEU A 214 19.76 1.51 -5.72
C LEU A 214 19.12 2.89 -5.90
N ALA A 215 17.84 2.89 -6.26
CA ALA A 215 17.04 4.11 -6.24
C ALA A 215 16.77 4.53 -4.78
N TRP A 216 16.54 3.55 -3.91
CA TRP A 216 16.46 3.69 -2.45
C TRP A 216 16.65 2.32 -1.79
N LEU A 217 16.95 2.33 -0.48
CA LEU A 217 17.10 1.09 0.28
C LEU A 217 15.75 0.37 0.44
N PRO A 218 15.68 -0.95 0.18
CA PRO A 218 14.47 -1.72 0.43
C PRO A 218 14.19 -1.82 1.93
N GLN A 219 12.92 -1.72 2.31
CA GLN A 219 12.47 -1.91 3.70
C GLN A 219 11.49 -3.09 3.84
N ALA A 220 11.13 -3.71 2.73
CA ALA A 220 10.25 -4.87 2.62
C ALA A 220 10.83 -5.83 1.56
N ASN A 221 10.01 -6.33 0.64
CA ASN A 221 10.40 -7.37 -0.33
C ASN A 221 10.48 -6.89 -1.79
N GLU A 222 10.72 -5.59 -2.02
CA GLU A 222 10.82 -5.04 -3.37
C GLU A 222 12.10 -4.24 -3.50
N VAL A 223 12.83 -4.43 -4.61
CA VAL A 223 14.11 -3.77 -4.86
C VAL A 223 13.99 -2.88 -6.09
N PHE A 224 14.45 -1.65 -5.95
CA PHE A 224 14.43 -0.66 -7.02
C PHE A 224 15.86 -0.24 -7.33
N ALA A 225 16.34 -0.63 -8.50
CA ALA A 225 17.71 -0.38 -8.94
C ALA A 225 17.75 0.58 -10.13
N ILE A 226 18.77 1.42 -10.16
CA ILE A 226 19.09 2.28 -11.29
C ILE A 226 20.08 1.52 -12.16
N LEU A 227 19.68 1.22 -13.40
CA LEU A 227 20.53 0.53 -14.37
C LEU A 227 20.55 1.32 -15.68
N ASP A 228 21.68 1.28 -16.38
CA ASP A 228 21.68 1.67 -17.78
C ASP A 228 20.86 0.67 -18.61
N ARG A 229 20.20 1.16 -19.66
CA ARG A 229 19.30 0.36 -20.50
C ARG A 229 19.99 -0.84 -21.14
N ALA A 230 21.26 -0.72 -21.53
CA ALA A 230 22.00 -1.82 -22.13
C ALA A 230 22.28 -2.94 -21.12
N THR A 231 22.57 -2.61 -19.86
CA THR A 231 22.71 -3.56 -18.76
C THR A 231 21.37 -4.26 -18.48
N ALA A 232 20.27 -3.51 -18.43
CA ALA A 232 18.94 -4.08 -18.26
C ALA A 232 18.58 -5.08 -19.38
N GLU A 233 18.90 -4.76 -20.64
CA GLU A 233 18.70 -5.67 -21.78
C GLU A 233 19.55 -6.95 -21.66
N ARG A 234 20.83 -6.83 -21.28
CA ARG A 234 21.70 -8.00 -21.06
C ARG A 234 21.15 -8.91 -19.95
N LEU A 235 20.69 -8.33 -18.84
CA LEU A 235 20.12 -9.10 -17.72
C LEU A 235 18.83 -9.83 -18.14
N ARG A 236 17.95 -9.16 -18.90
CA ARG A 236 16.73 -9.79 -19.44
C ARG A 236 17.04 -10.91 -20.42
N ALA A 237 18.03 -10.72 -21.30
CA ALA A 237 18.50 -11.76 -22.23
C ALA A 237 19.10 -12.96 -21.49
N ALA A 238 19.72 -12.73 -20.32
CA ALA A 238 20.20 -13.78 -19.42
C ALA A 238 19.09 -14.44 -18.58
N GLY A 239 17.83 -14.02 -18.72
CA GLY A 239 16.66 -14.66 -18.12
C GLY A 239 16.06 -13.94 -16.91
N ALA A 240 16.67 -12.85 -16.43
CA ALA A 240 16.13 -12.07 -15.32
C ALA A 240 14.77 -11.44 -15.68
N LYS A 241 13.87 -11.36 -14.71
CA LYS A 241 12.52 -10.82 -14.85
C LYS A 241 12.35 -9.61 -13.95
N PHE A 242 12.19 -8.45 -14.56
CA PHE A 242 11.99 -7.16 -13.90
C PHE A 242 11.46 -6.17 -14.94
N HIS A 243 10.80 -5.10 -14.48
CA HIS A 243 10.20 -4.11 -15.34
C HIS A 243 10.74 -2.71 -15.03
N GLU A 244 10.70 -1.85 -16.04
CA GLU A 244 11.01 -0.43 -15.85
C GLU A 244 9.92 0.19 -14.98
N TRP A 245 10.34 0.98 -14.00
CA TRP A 245 9.45 1.67 -13.08
C TRP A 245 9.45 3.17 -13.40
N GLY A 246 8.28 3.78 -13.31
CA GLY A 246 8.16 5.24 -13.46
C GLY A 246 8.94 5.95 -12.36
N VAL A 247 9.59 7.07 -12.69
CA VAL A 247 10.30 7.87 -11.69
C VAL A 247 9.30 8.44 -10.69
N PRO A 248 9.41 8.10 -9.39
CA PRO A 248 8.43 8.54 -8.41
C PRO A 248 8.34 10.05 -8.27
N SER A 249 7.14 10.55 -7.94
CA SER A 249 6.96 11.96 -7.62
C SER A 249 7.69 12.29 -6.31
N GLY A 250 8.80 13.02 -6.41
CA GLY A 250 9.67 13.30 -5.25
C GLY A 250 10.91 12.40 -5.14
N PHE A 251 11.28 11.69 -6.21
CA PHE A 251 12.59 11.07 -6.31
C PHE A 251 13.69 12.15 -6.36
N GLU A 252 14.56 12.17 -5.35
CA GLU A 252 15.66 13.14 -5.23
C GLU A 252 17.00 12.63 -5.82
N GLY A 253 17.04 11.38 -6.27
CA GLY A 253 18.22 10.81 -6.90
C GLY A 253 18.45 11.33 -8.32
N HIS A 254 19.65 11.10 -8.83
CA HIS A 254 20.02 11.47 -10.21
C HIS A 254 19.85 10.27 -11.15
N LEU A 255 19.29 10.49 -12.34
CA LEU A 255 19.30 9.51 -13.44
C LEU A 255 20.07 10.12 -14.61
N GLY A 256 21.05 9.39 -15.14
CA GLY A 256 21.68 9.73 -16.40
C GLY A 256 20.74 9.50 -17.59
N ASP A 257 21.06 10.08 -18.75
CA ASP A 257 20.22 10.07 -19.95
C ASP A 257 19.85 8.65 -20.44
N ASN A 258 20.69 7.66 -20.16
CA ASN A 258 20.52 6.26 -20.56
C ASN A 258 20.16 5.34 -19.37
N GLU A 259 19.86 5.89 -18.20
CA GLU A 259 19.48 5.14 -17.01
C GLU A 259 17.98 5.12 -16.81
N ALA A 260 17.49 4.08 -16.15
CA ALA A 260 16.12 4.01 -15.67
C ALA A 260 16.06 3.24 -14.35
N ILE A 261 14.96 3.43 -13.61
CA ILE A 261 14.66 2.66 -12.41
C ILE A 261 13.99 1.36 -12.85
N TYR A 262 14.43 0.25 -12.28
CA TYR A 262 13.89 -1.08 -12.51
C TYR A 262 13.44 -1.70 -11.20
N ARG A 263 12.21 -2.24 -11.19
CA ARG A 263 11.64 -2.98 -10.07
C ARG A 263 11.88 -4.47 -10.24
N PHE A 264 12.55 -5.04 -9.25
CA PHE A 264 12.81 -6.46 -9.08
C PHE A 264 11.85 -7.06 -8.05
#